data_AF-A0A0P4URN2-F1
#
_entry.id   AF-A0A0P4URN2-F1
#
_cell.length_a   1.000
_cell.length_b   1.000
_cell.length_c   1.000
_cell.angle_alpha   90.00
_cell.angle_beta   90.00
_cell.angle_gamma   90.00
#
_symmetry.space_group_name_H-M   'P 1'
#
loop_
_entity.id
_entity.type
_entity.pdbx_description
1 polymer ?
#
loop_
_entity_poly.entity_id
_entity_poly.type
_entity_poly.pdbx_seq_one_letter_code
_entity_poly.pdbx_strand_id
1 'polypeptide(L)' 'MDFADASLVVLAEHLGHGRVLTVDRRDFSVYRWNDTQFFENLIL' A
#
# COMPACT_ATOMS: atom_id res chain seq x y z
N MET A 1 -4.56 5.95 9.50
CA MET A 1 -3.29 6.37 8.89
C MET A 1 -2.30 6.67 9.99
N ASP A 2 -1.32 5.78 10.12
CA ASP A 2 -0.14 5.98 10.94
C ASP A 2 1.10 6.30 10.06
N PHE A 3 2.27 6.44 10.68
CA PHE A 3 3.51 6.76 9.96
C PHE A 3 3.98 5.60 9.05
N ALA A 4 3.70 4.36 9.44
CA ALA A 4 4.07 3.19 8.65
C ALA A 4 3.24 3.15 7.35
N ASP A 5 1.94 3.40 7.43
CA ASP A 5 1.03 3.50 6.30
C ASP A 5 1.51 4.54 5.28
N ALA A 6 1.82 5.75 5.75
CA ALA A 6 2.30 6.84 4.90
C ALA A 6 3.65 6.51 4.25
N SER A 7 4.56 5.86 4.98
CA SER A 7 5.85 5.44 4.44
C SER A 7 5.70 4.41 3.31
N LEU A 8 4.72 3.52 3.39
CA LEU A 8 4.44 2.51 2.36
C LEU A 8 3.83 3.12 1.10
N VAL A 9 2.99 4.16 1.24
CA VAL A 9 2.47 4.93 0.10
C VAL A 9 3.62 5.58 -0.67
N VAL A 10 4.50 6.31 0.01
CA VAL A 10 5.66 6.96 -0.60
C VAL A 10 6.62 5.92 -1.21
N LEU A 11 6.82 4.78 -0.54
CA LEU A 11 7.66 3.70 -1.06
C LEU A 11 7.07 3.08 -2.33
N ALA A 12 5.75 2.88 -2.39
CA ALA A 12 5.07 2.35 -3.56
C ALA A 12 5.19 3.29 -4.77
N GLU A 13 5.08 4.61 -4.53
CA GLU A 13 5.32 5.64 -5.56
C GLU A 13 6.76 5.63 -6.05
N HIS A 14 7.72 5.50 -5.13
CA HIS A 14 9.14 5.45 -5.49
C HIS A 14 9.51 4.17 -6.27
N LEU A 15 8.93 3.03 -5.93
CA LEU A 15 9.17 1.74 -6.60
C LEU A 15 8.30 1.53 -7.85
N GLY A 16 7.27 2.36 -8.04
CA GLY A 16 6.32 2.23 -9.14
C GLY A 16 5.38 1.02 -9.03
N HIS A 17 5.24 0.43 -7.83
CA HIS A 17 4.30 -0.67 -7.60
C HIS A 17 3.78 -0.69 -6.15
N GLY A 18 2.49 -1.01 -5.97
CA GLY A 18 1.83 -1.14 -4.66
C GLY A 18 1.76 -2.57 -4.13
N ARG A 19 2.77 -3.41 -4.39
CA ARG A 19 2.79 -4.77 -3.84
C ARG A 19 3.18 -4.73 -2.37
N VAL A 20 2.30 -5.19 -1.49
CA VAL A 20 2.51 -5.21 -0.05
C VAL A 20 2.31 -6.62 0.49
N LEU A 21 3.13 -7.00 1.47
CA LEU A 21 2.96 -8.25 2.20
C LEU A 21 2.43 -7.90 3.59
N THR A 22 1.14 -8.16 3.82
CA THR A 22 0.49 -7.86 5.10
C THR A 22 -0.62 -8.84 5.40
N VAL A 23 -0.78 -9.20 6.67
CA VAL A 23 -1.92 -10.01 7.14
C VAL A 23 -3.20 -9.18 7.28
N ASP A 24 -3.07 -7.85 7.31
CA ASP A 24 -4.21 -6.94 7.39
C ASP A 24 -4.72 -6.55 6.00
N ARG A 25 -5.76 -7.24 5.54
CA ARG A 25 -6.36 -7.00 4.22
C ARG A 25 -7.27 -5.78 4.18
N ARG A 26 -7.78 -5.31 5.32
CA ARG A 26 -8.78 -4.22 5.34
C ARG A 26 -8.09 -2.87 5.31
N ASP A 27 -7.04 -2.71 6.12
CA ASP A 27 -6.40 -1.41 6.30
C ASP A 27 -5.71 -0.93 5.01
N PHE A 28 -5.07 -1.82 4.25
CA PHE A 28 -4.35 -1.44 3.02
C PHE A 28 -5.23 -1.22 1.79
N SER A 29 -6.48 -1.68 1.81
CA SER A 29 -7.41 -1.49 0.69
C SER A 29 -7.92 -0.05 0.55
N VAL A 30 -7.81 0.75 1.61
CA VAL A 30 -8.26 2.14 1.65
C VAL A 30 -7.19 3.09 1.10
N TYR A 31 -5.92 2.67 1.15
CA TYR A 31 -4.80 3.47 0.66
C TYR A 31 -4.67 3.39 -0.84
N ARG A 32 -4.36 4.56 -1.43
CA ARG A 32 -4.02 4.70 -2.84
C ARG A 32 -2.64 5.29 -2.93
N TRP A 33 -1.79 4.65 -3.72
CA TRP A 33 -0.53 5.20 -4.16
C TRP A 33 -0.72 5.78 -5.56
N ASN A 34 0.00 6.85 -5.90
CA ASN A 34 -0.12 7.49 -7.22
C ASN A 34 -1.59 7.90 -7.55
N ASP A 35 -2.28 8.45 -6.54
CA ASP A 35 -3.67 8.94 -6.51
C ASP A 35 -4.81 7.95 -6.82
N THR A 36 -4.54 6.88 -7.58
CA THR A 36 -5.57 6.02 -8.16
C THR A 36 -5.30 4.53 -7.99
N GLN A 37 -4.07 4.13 -7.65
CA GLN A 37 -3.68 2.73 -7.65
C GLN A 37 -3.83 2.12 -6.25
N PHE A 38 -4.47 0.97 -6.18
CA PHE A 38 -4.63 0.21 -4.94
C PHE A 38 -3.38 -0.61 -4.64
N PHE A 39 -3.21 -0.95 -3.37
CA PHE A 39 -2.22 -1.93 -2.96
C PHE A 39 -2.67 -3.36 -3.32
N GLU A 40 -1.73 -4.16 -3.82
CA GLU A 40 -1.90 -5.59 -4.08
C GLU A 40 -1.27 -6.36 -2.91
N ASN A 41 -2.10 -7.14 -2.20
CA ASN A 41 -1.63 -7.96 -1.10
C ASN A 41 -1.13 -9.32 -1.61
N LEU A 42 0.16 -9.62 -1.38
CA LEU A 42 0.82 -10.83 -1.88
C LEU A 42 0.58 -12.12 -1.05
N ILE A 43 -0.20 -12.07 0.03
CA ILE A 43 -0.50 -13.25 0.87
C ILE A 43 -1.55 -14.19 0.22
N LEU A 44 -2.27 -13.75 -0.81
CA LEU A 44 -3.32 -14.53 -1.48
C LEU A 44 -2.97 -14.92 -2.92
#